data_AF-A0A2A6REB8-F1
#
_entry.id   AF-A0A2A6REB8-F1
#
_cell.length_a   1.000
_cell.length_b   1.000
_cell.length_c   1.000
_cell.angle_alpha   90.00
_cell.angle_beta   90.00
_cell.angle_gamma   90.00
#
_symmetry.space_group_name_H-M   'P 1'
#
loop_
_entity.id
_entity.type
_entity.pdbx_description
1 polymer ?
#
loop_
_entity_poly.entity_id
_entity_poly.type
_entity_poly.pdbx_seq_one_letter_code
_entity_poly.pdbx_strand_id
1 'polypeptide(L)'
;MPLVARPGQADLTVSALQITPEGPNLNAGTPVTITVTVTNQGPGPTEAFFWVDLYVNPSSTPQINQLWHDRCAITPCVGMTWPVRTILQPGESITLSTAEGYDPTRSYWLGWLPVGTERIYAYADSWNIVGNRGTIHELDEHNNLGVIEGLQVEGTNPPHAPWQPMLRPSLVQQDGLPTRPVVR
;
A
#
# COMPACT_ATOMS: atom_id res chain seq x y z
N MET A 1 17.01 26.14 33.48
CA MET A 1 16.88 26.36 32.02
C MET A 1 15.83 25.38 31.52
N PRO A 2 14.80 25.79 30.76
CA PRO A 2 13.83 24.85 30.23
C PRO A 2 14.48 24.05 29.08
N LEU A 3 14.35 22.72 29.10
CA LEU A 3 14.66 21.90 27.93
C LEU A 3 13.64 22.24 26.84
N VAL A 4 14.10 22.83 25.74
CA VAL A 4 13.34 22.83 24.49
C VAL A 4 13.40 21.41 23.96
N ALA A 5 12.36 20.61 24.17
CA ALA A 5 12.24 19.31 23.53
C ALA A 5 12.16 19.55 22.01
N ARG A 6 13.15 19.06 21.26
CA ARG A 6 13.03 18.99 19.81
C ARG A 6 11.88 18.01 19.51
N PRO A 7 10.91 18.37 18.66
CA PRO A 7 9.91 17.40 18.24
C PRO A 7 10.64 16.18 17.65
N GLY A 8 10.22 14.98 18.06
CA GLY A 8 10.73 13.75 17.48
C GLY A 8 10.41 13.66 16.00
N GLN A 9 11.01 12.69 15.31
CA GLN A 9 10.73 12.40 13.91
C GLN A 9 9.85 11.13 13.80
N ALA A 10 9.00 11.05 12.80
CA ALA A 10 8.19 9.86 12.54
C ALA A 10 9.04 8.68 12.03
N ASP A 11 8.51 7.47 12.14
CA ASP A 11 9.11 6.25 11.60
C ASP A 11 7.96 5.26 11.30
N LEU A 12 7.53 5.16 10.05
CA LEU A 12 6.39 4.35 9.63
C LEU A 12 6.84 2.96 9.21
N THR A 13 6.21 1.95 9.81
CA THR A 13 6.39 0.55 9.41
C THR A 13 5.06 -0.08 9.06
N VAL A 14 5.08 -1.04 8.13
CA VAL A 14 3.98 -2.00 8.00
C VAL A 14 4.14 -3.03 9.11
N SER A 15 3.47 -2.79 10.24
CA SER A 15 3.57 -3.62 11.44
C SER A 15 2.76 -4.92 11.35
N ALA A 16 1.74 -4.96 10.48
CA ALA A 16 1.05 -6.20 10.13
C ALA A 16 0.57 -6.17 8.68
N LEU A 17 0.69 -7.32 8.01
CA LEU A 17 0.09 -7.59 6.71
C LEU A 17 -0.55 -8.98 6.78
N GLN A 18 -1.88 -9.05 6.63
CA GLN A 18 -2.63 -10.29 6.86
C GLN A 18 -3.61 -10.54 5.72
N ILE A 19 -3.89 -11.82 5.46
CA ILE A 19 -4.90 -12.28 4.51
C ILE A 19 -5.96 -13.07 5.27
N THR A 20 -7.23 -12.81 4.97
CA THR A 20 -8.37 -13.57 5.49
C THR A 20 -9.13 -14.19 4.32
N PRO A 21 -9.38 -15.52 4.30
CA PRO A 21 -8.94 -16.51 5.30
C PRO A 21 -7.41 -16.66 5.34
N GLU A 22 -6.88 -16.98 6.52
CA GLU A 22 -5.45 -17.20 6.72
C GLU A 22 -4.99 -18.53 6.10
N GLY A 23 -3.74 -18.55 5.62
CA GLY A 23 -3.07 -19.75 5.13
C GLY A 23 -2.31 -19.51 3.82
N PRO A 24 -1.30 -20.34 3.52
CA PRO A 24 -0.51 -20.20 2.30
C PRO A 24 -1.27 -20.70 1.06
N ASN A 25 -2.17 -21.67 1.22
CA ASN A 25 -2.84 -22.36 0.11
C ASN A 25 -4.22 -21.77 -0.12
N LEU A 26 -4.44 -21.15 -1.27
CA LEU A 26 -5.72 -20.52 -1.64
C LEU A 26 -6.13 -20.96 -3.04
N ASN A 27 -7.43 -20.96 -3.31
CA ASN A 27 -7.94 -21.16 -4.66
C ASN A 27 -8.33 -19.81 -5.26
N ALA A 28 -7.87 -19.55 -6.49
CA ALA A 28 -8.27 -18.38 -7.27
C ALA A 28 -9.81 -18.30 -7.33
N GLY A 29 -10.34 -17.08 -7.16
CA GLY A 29 -11.78 -16.85 -7.08
C GLY A 29 -12.42 -17.05 -5.71
N THR A 30 -11.71 -17.60 -4.73
CA THR A 30 -12.18 -17.62 -3.34
C THR A 30 -12.08 -16.22 -2.75
N PRO A 31 -13.14 -15.71 -2.07
CA PRO A 31 -13.09 -14.39 -1.44
C PRO A 31 -11.93 -14.27 -0.47
N VAL A 32 -11.15 -13.19 -0.61
CA VAL A 32 -10.09 -12.81 0.31
C VAL A 32 -10.17 -11.33 0.66
N THR A 33 -9.85 -11.01 1.91
CA THR A 33 -9.62 -9.65 2.39
C THR A 33 -8.19 -9.54 2.86
N ILE A 34 -7.49 -8.47 2.47
CA ILE A 34 -6.15 -8.17 2.96
C ILE A 34 -6.24 -6.96 3.88
N THR A 35 -5.60 -7.06 5.04
CA THR A 35 -5.47 -5.95 5.98
C THR A 35 -4.01 -5.54 6.11
N VAL A 36 -3.78 -4.23 6.08
CA VAL A 36 -2.46 -3.61 6.24
C VAL A 36 -2.52 -2.72 7.47
N THR A 37 -1.72 -3.01 8.49
CA THR A 37 -1.55 -2.10 9.63
C THR A 37 -0.25 -1.34 9.47
N VAL A 38 -0.35 -0.02 9.48
CA VAL A 38 0.79 0.89 9.47
C VAL A 38 0.91 1.51 10.86
N THR A 39 2.11 1.47 11.44
CA THR A 39 2.39 2.03 12.77
C THR A 39 3.48 3.09 12.67
N ASN A 40 3.26 4.23 13.30
CA ASN A 40 4.34 5.19 13.55
C ASN A 40 5.10 4.77 14.83
N GLN A 41 6.23 4.11 14.68
CA GLN A 41 7.10 3.70 15.80
C GLN A 41 8.09 4.80 16.21
N GLY A 42 8.08 5.94 15.51
CA GLY A 42 8.97 7.08 15.78
C GLY A 42 8.52 7.93 16.96
N PRO A 43 9.42 8.74 17.54
CA PRO A 43 9.11 9.65 18.65
C PRO A 43 8.36 10.93 18.22
N GLY A 44 8.16 11.16 16.92
CA GLY A 44 7.42 12.31 16.37
C GLY A 44 6.14 11.92 15.64
N PRO A 45 5.17 12.83 15.49
CA PRO A 45 4.02 12.60 14.64
C PRO A 45 4.40 12.64 13.16
N THR A 46 3.59 12.03 12.29
CA THR A 46 3.69 12.31 10.84
C THR A 46 3.37 13.78 10.58
N GLU A 47 4.08 14.43 9.67
CA GLU A 47 3.91 15.85 9.37
C GLU A 47 2.89 16.13 8.25
N ALA A 48 2.48 15.10 7.53
CA ALA A 48 1.58 15.18 6.39
C ALA A 48 0.74 13.91 6.20
N PHE A 49 -0.07 13.90 5.16
CA PHE A 49 -0.80 12.73 4.68
C PHE A 49 0.05 11.96 3.67
N PHE A 50 -0.14 10.64 3.61
CA PHE A 50 0.69 9.77 2.79
C PHE A 50 -0.12 8.67 2.09
N TRP A 51 0.51 8.01 1.12
CA TRP A 51 -0.07 6.88 0.40
C TRP A 51 0.45 5.55 0.93
N VAL A 52 -0.40 4.54 0.93
CA VAL A 52 0.00 3.14 1.17
C VAL A 52 -0.40 2.32 -0.03
N ASP A 53 0.51 1.51 -0.55
CA ASP A 53 0.26 0.66 -1.72
C ASP A 53 0.32 -0.82 -1.39
N LEU A 54 -0.56 -1.58 -2.05
CA LEU A 54 -0.56 -3.04 -2.10
C LEU A 54 -0.14 -3.53 -3.48
N TYR A 55 0.86 -4.41 -3.52
CA TYR A 55 1.38 -5.03 -4.73
C TYR A 55 1.12 -6.53 -4.66
N VAL A 56 0.45 -7.06 -5.67
CA VAL A 56 0.26 -8.51 -5.81
C VAL A 56 1.23 -9.04 -6.85
N ASN A 57 2.14 -9.90 -6.40
CA ASN A 57 3.21 -10.52 -7.16
C ASN A 57 3.88 -9.59 -8.20
N PRO A 58 4.52 -8.48 -7.75
CA PRO A 58 5.21 -7.55 -8.64
C PRO A 58 6.45 -8.18 -9.29
N SER A 59 6.92 -7.59 -10.40
CA SER A 59 8.10 -8.04 -11.16
C SER A 59 9.41 -7.97 -10.37
N SER A 60 9.46 -7.13 -9.35
CA SER A 60 10.55 -7.01 -8.39
C SER A 60 9.99 -6.53 -7.05
N THR A 61 10.79 -6.67 -5.98
CA THR A 61 10.47 -6.01 -4.71
C THR A 61 10.19 -4.52 -4.96
N PRO A 62 9.04 -3.99 -4.54
CA PRO A 62 8.71 -2.58 -4.77
C PRO A 62 9.71 -1.67 -4.06
N GLN A 63 9.97 -0.53 -4.68
CA GLN A 63 10.74 0.56 -4.08
C GLN A 63 9.87 1.80 -3.99
N ILE A 64 10.30 2.78 -3.19
CA ILE A 64 9.63 4.06 -3.07
C ILE A 64 9.41 4.72 -4.44
N ASN A 65 8.27 5.40 -4.59
CA ASN A 65 7.85 6.06 -5.82
C ASN A 65 7.64 5.11 -7.02
N GLN A 66 7.33 3.84 -6.78
CA GLN A 66 6.95 2.89 -7.82
C GLN A 66 5.47 2.55 -7.66
N LEU A 67 4.63 2.86 -8.63
CA LEU A 67 3.20 2.56 -8.53
C LEU A 67 2.96 1.04 -8.70
N TRP A 68 1.97 0.49 -8.01
CA TRP A 68 1.66 -0.95 -8.08
C TRP A 68 1.40 -1.43 -9.51
N HIS A 69 0.71 -0.61 -10.32
CA HIS A 69 0.38 -0.96 -11.70
C HIS A 69 1.59 -0.92 -12.64
N ASP A 70 2.64 -0.16 -12.32
CA ASP A 70 3.89 -0.12 -13.09
C ASP A 70 4.81 -1.31 -12.82
N ARG A 71 4.59 -2.00 -11.70
CA ARG A 71 5.37 -3.17 -11.26
C ARG A 71 4.62 -4.48 -11.38
N CYS A 72 3.40 -4.46 -11.87
CA CYS A 72 2.56 -5.63 -11.97
C CYS A 72 3.15 -6.71 -12.88
N ALA A 73 3.26 -7.94 -12.39
CA ALA A 73 3.76 -9.09 -13.17
C ALA A 73 2.82 -10.31 -13.15
N ILE A 74 1.64 -10.17 -12.55
CA ILE A 74 0.61 -11.21 -12.48
C ILE A 74 -0.57 -10.90 -13.39
N THR A 75 -1.30 -11.93 -13.81
CA THR A 75 -2.50 -11.80 -14.65
C THR A 75 -3.70 -12.50 -13.98
N PRO A 76 -4.82 -11.79 -13.75
CA PRO A 76 -5.00 -10.35 -13.96
C PRO A 76 -4.09 -9.51 -13.08
N CYS A 77 -3.72 -8.34 -13.60
CA CYS A 77 -2.97 -7.36 -12.84
C CYS A 77 -3.88 -6.74 -11.78
N VAL A 78 -3.53 -6.89 -10.50
CA VAL A 78 -4.31 -6.37 -9.36
C VAL A 78 -3.40 -5.69 -8.34
N GLY A 79 -3.96 -4.73 -7.61
CA GLY A 79 -3.26 -3.94 -6.61
C GLY A 79 -4.16 -2.83 -6.08
N MET A 80 -3.74 -2.21 -4.98
CA MET A 80 -4.56 -1.22 -4.30
C MET A 80 -3.71 -0.07 -3.78
N THR A 81 -4.37 1.06 -3.54
CA THR A 81 -3.76 2.20 -2.87
C THR A 81 -4.76 2.84 -1.91
N TRP A 82 -4.28 3.23 -0.74
CA TRP A 82 -5.06 3.93 0.27
C TRP A 82 -4.50 5.34 0.51
N PRO A 83 -5.37 6.36 0.53
CA PRO A 83 -5.04 7.67 1.07
C PRO A 83 -5.08 7.64 2.60
N VAL A 84 -3.94 7.82 3.27
CA VAL A 84 -3.90 8.00 4.73
C VAL A 84 -3.97 9.49 5.06
N ARG A 85 -5.15 9.93 5.50
CA ARG A 85 -5.46 11.35 5.82
C ARG A 85 -5.49 11.64 7.32
N THR A 86 -4.82 10.81 8.09
CA THR A 86 -4.72 10.94 9.54
C THR A 86 -3.27 11.16 9.90
N ILE A 87 -3.01 12.13 10.78
CA ILE A 87 -1.70 12.31 11.39
C ILE A 87 -1.51 11.24 12.46
N LEU A 88 -0.55 10.35 12.28
CA LEU A 88 -0.25 9.29 13.25
C LEU A 88 0.69 9.84 14.32
N GLN A 89 0.23 9.87 15.57
CA GLN A 89 1.06 10.19 16.73
C GLN A 89 2.09 9.07 17.01
N PRO A 90 3.12 9.32 17.85
CA PRO A 90 4.04 8.27 18.30
C PRO A 90 3.29 7.06 18.88
N GLY A 91 3.55 5.88 18.34
CA GLY A 91 2.92 4.61 18.70
C GLY A 91 1.52 4.38 18.11
N GLU A 92 0.95 5.35 17.40
CA GLU A 92 -0.36 5.21 16.78
C GLU A 92 -0.29 4.31 15.54
N SER A 93 -1.38 3.59 15.28
CA SER A 93 -1.52 2.70 14.14
C SER A 93 -2.82 2.98 13.39
N ILE A 94 -2.80 2.75 12.08
CA ILE A 94 -3.99 2.71 11.23
C ILE A 94 -4.06 1.35 10.53
N THR A 95 -5.25 0.77 10.47
CA THR A 95 -5.51 -0.46 9.71
C THR A 95 -6.30 -0.13 8.46
N LEU A 96 -5.76 -0.55 7.32
CA LEU A 96 -6.32 -0.40 5.98
C LEU A 96 -6.81 -1.75 5.50
N SER A 97 -7.87 -1.77 4.70
CA SER A 97 -8.52 -3.00 4.26
C SER A 97 -8.82 -2.96 2.77
N THR A 98 -8.70 -4.10 2.09
CA THR A 98 -9.13 -4.22 0.69
C THR A 98 -10.65 -4.15 0.53
N ALA A 99 -11.41 -4.20 1.63
CA ALA A 99 -12.85 -4.07 1.62
C ALA A 99 -13.33 -2.61 1.57
N GLU A 100 -12.53 -1.65 2.06
CA GLU A 100 -12.98 -0.26 2.25
C GLU A 100 -11.83 0.75 2.37
N GLY A 101 -12.14 2.04 2.26
CA GLY A 101 -11.21 3.14 2.52
C GLY A 101 -10.09 3.35 1.47
N TYR A 102 -10.00 2.50 0.45
CA TYR A 102 -9.05 2.65 -0.66
C TYR A 102 -9.50 3.71 -1.69
N ASP A 103 -8.59 4.15 -2.54
CA ASP A 103 -8.92 5.00 -3.69
C ASP A 103 -9.41 4.12 -4.86
N PRO A 104 -10.70 4.15 -5.23
CA PRO A 104 -11.25 3.30 -6.28
C PRO A 104 -10.79 3.70 -7.69
N THR A 105 -10.26 4.91 -7.87
CA THR A 105 -9.76 5.37 -9.18
C THR A 105 -8.36 4.83 -9.46
N ARG A 106 -7.61 4.51 -8.40
CA ARG A 106 -6.20 4.07 -8.45
C ARG A 106 -5.99 2.66 -7.93
N SER A 107 -7.07 1.94 -7.64
CA SER A 107 -7.04 0.56 -7.15
C SER A 107 -7.80 -0.34 -8.11
N TYR A 108 -7.40 -1.59 -8.17
CA TYR A 108 -8.12 -2.62 -8.86
C TYR A 108 -7.98 -3.94 -8.10
N TRP A 109 -9.05 -4.22 -7.35
CA TRP A 109 -9.16 -5.37 -6.49
C TRP A 109 -10.36 -6.21 -6.89
N LEU A 110 -10.14 -7.51 -7.04
CA LEU A 110 -11.16 -8.44 -7.51
C LEU A 110 -11.93 -9.11 -6.36
N GLY A 111 -11.50 -8.89 -5.11
CA GLY A 111 -12.01 -9.64 -3.96
C GLY A 111 -11.39 -11.03 -3.82
N TRP A 112 -10.45 -11.41 -4.69
CA TRP A 112 -9.76 -12.70 -4.69
C TRP A 112 -8.36 -12.54 -5.30
N LEU A 113 -7.45 -13.49 -5.01
CA LEU A 113 -6.08 -13.47 -5.53
C LEU A 113 -5.96 -14.23 -6.85
N PRO A 114 -5.28 -13.67 -7.87
CA PRO A 114 -4.94 -14.38 -9.10
C PRO A 114 -4.17 -15.68 -8.86
N VAL A 115 -4.44 -16.70 -9.69
CA VAL A 115 -3.62 -17.91 -9.76
C VAL A 115 -2.15 -17.56 -9.99
N GLY A 116 -1.24 -18.25 -9.31
CA GLY A 116 0.19 -17.96 -9.32
C GLY A 116 0.60 -16.77 -8.46
N THR A 117 -0.27 -16.27 -7.58
CA THR A 117 0.16 -15.31 -6.56
C THR A 117 1.06 -16.03 -5.55
N GLU A 118 2.31 -15.60 -5.46
CA GLU A 118 3.29 -16.13 -4.49
C GLU A 118 3.61 -15.15 -3.37
N ARG A 119 3.48 -13.85 -3.66
CA ARG A 119 3.93 -12.75 -2.81
C ARG A 119 2.97 -11.58 -2.84
N ILE A 120 2.80 -10.95 -1.69
CA ILE A 120 2.05 -9.69 -1.54
C ILE A 120 2.92 -8.74 -0.74
N TYR A 121 3.07 -7.51 -1.23
CA TYR A 121 3.78 -6.45 -0.53
C TYR A 121 2.80 -5.34 -0.15
N ALA A 122 3.02 -4.75 1.01
CA ALA A 122 2.45 -3.46 1.36
C ALA A 122 3.58 -2.47 1.64
N TYR A 123 3.48 -1.27 1.08
CA TYR A 123 4.51 -0.24 1.22
C TYR A 123 3.87 1.01 1.82
N ALA A 124 4.27 1.37 3.05
CA ALA A 124 3.84 2.60 3.71
C ALA A 124 4.58 3.82 3.17
N ASP A 125 3.89 4.96 3.11
CA ASP A 125 4.42 6.20 2.51
C ASP A 125 5.06 5.98 1.11
N SER A 126 4.35 5.23 0.27
CA SER A 126 4.90 4.67 -0.97
C SER A 126 5.19 5.68 -2.08
N TRP A 127 4.68 6.91 -1.97
CA TRP A 127 4.66 7.86 -3.09
C TRP A 127 4.83 9.31 -2.67
N ASN A 128 5.69 10.02 -3.41
CA ASN A 128 5.85 11.46 -3.43
C ASN A 128 6.15 11.94 -4.87
N ILE A 129 5.93 13.23 -5.11
CA ILE A 129 6.19 13.90 -6.40
C ILE A 129 7.62 14.44 -6.51
N VAL A 130 8.38 14.50 -5.41
CA VAL A 130 9.76 15.02 -5.38
C VAL A 130 10.64 14.11 -4.53
N GLY A 131 11.88 13.89 -4.98
CA GLY A 131 12.91 13.22 -4.19
C GLY A 131 12.94 11.70 -4.34
N ASN A 132 13.70 11.06 -3.44
CA ASN A 132 13.94 9.61 -3.39
C ASN A 132 13.36 8.97 -2.11
N ARG A 133 12.35 9.61 -1.54
CA ARG A 133 11.62 9.16 -0.36
C ARG A 133 10.12 9.40 -0.52
N GLY A 134 9.34 8.98 0.47
CA GLY A 134 7.92 9.23 0.56
C GLY A 134 7.61 10.68 0.94
N THR A 135 6.37 10.94 1.33
CA THR A 135 5.90 12.27 1.76
C THR A 135 6.45 12.63 3.13
N ILE A 136 6.47 11.66 4.03
CA ILE A 136 6.90 11.77 5.41
C ILE A 136 8.42 11.67 5.43
N HIS A 137 9.06 12.51 6.24
CA HIS A 137 10.48 12.38 6.51
C HIS A 137 10.69 11.48 7.71
N GLU A 138 11.24 10.31 7.47
CA GLU A 138 11.30 9.27 8.48
C GLU A 138 12.69 9.11 9.09
N LEU A 139 12.76 8.51 10.28
CA LEU A 139 14.03 8.10 10.90
C LEU A 139 14.73 7.01 10.09
N ASP A 140 13.96 6.10 9.50
CA ASP A 140 14.46 5.06 8.61
C ASP A 140 13.51 4.84 7.43
N GLU A 141 13.94 5.22 6.22
CA GLU A 141 13.16 5.12 4.98
C GLU A 141 13.16 3.69 4.38
N HIS A 142 13.77 2.70 5.07
CA HIS A 142 13.96 1.34 4.58
C HIS A 142 13.08 0.28 5.27
N ASN A 143 12.27 0.67 6.26
CA ASN A 143 11.47 -0.25 7.07
C ASN A 143 9.95 -0.16 6.79
N ASN A 144 9.56 0.64 5.79
CA ASN A 144 8.18 0.88 5.38
C ASN A 144 7.53 -0.28 4.61
N LEU A 145 8.29 -1.33 4.28
CA LEU A 145 7.84 -2.45 3.45
C LEU A 145 7.47 -3.67 4.30
N GLY A 146 6.22 -4.12 4.20
CA GLY A 146 5.76 -5.40 4.70
C GLY A 146 5.56 -6.40 3.57
N VAL A 147 5.74 -7.70 3.85
CA VAL A 147 5.60 -8.76 2.85
C VAL A 147 4.92 -10.01 3.43
N ILE A 148 4.06 -10.62 2.63
CA ILE A 148 3.66 -12.02 2.76
C ILE A 148 4.30 -12.78 1.60
N GLU A 149 5.02 -13.85 1.91
CA GLU A 149 5.65 -14.73 0.93
C GLU A 149 5.17 -16.17 1.10
N GLY A 150 5.44 -17.01 0.10
CA GLY A 150 5.13 -18.43 0.15
C GLY A 150 3.66 -18.76 -0.06
N LEU A 151 2.89 -17.84 -0.67
CA LEU A 151 1.53 -18.14 -1.10
C LEU A 151 1.54 -19.14 -2.26
N GLN A 152 0.52 -19.99 -2.28
CA GLN A 152 0.25 -20.98 -3.30
C GLN A 152 -1.20 -20.79 -3.72
N VAL A 153 -1.43 -19.89 -4.69
CA VAL A 153 -2.77 -19.65 -5.24
C VAL A 153 -2.95 -20.47 -6.51
N GLU A 154 -3.83 -21.46 -6.44
CA GLU A 154 -4.07 -22.44 -7.52
C GLU A 154 -5.46 -22.30 -8.16
N GLY A 155 -5.74 -23.13 -9.17
CA GLY A 155 -7.04 -23.19 -9.84
C GLY A 155 -7.14 -22.29 -11.08
N THR A 156 -8.36 -21.82 -11.36
CA THR A 156 -8.64 -21.00 -12.55
C THR A 156 -9.18 -19.65 -12.13
N ASN A 157 -8.60 -18.57 -12.67
CA ASN A 157 -9.11 -17.22 -12.48
C ASN A 157 -10.57 -17.12 -12.97
N PRO A 158 -11.52 -16.67 -12.14
CA PRO A 158 -12.85 -16.32 -12.61
C PRO A 158 -12.82 -15.25 -13.71
N PRO A 159 -13.89 -15.15 -14.52
CA PRO A 159 -14.08 -14.03 -15.41
C PRO A 159 -13.97 -12.70 -14.64
N HIS A 160 -13.18 -11.77 -15.18
CA HIS A 160 -12.93 -10.47 -14.59
C HIS A 160 -12.96 -9.40 -15.68
N ALA A 161 -13.45 -8.21 -15.36
CA ALA A 161 -13.35 -7.05 -16.24
C ALA A 161 -11.89 -6.60 -16.31
N PRO A 162 -11.31 -6.22 -17.46
CA PRO A 162 -9.94 -5.74 -17.49
C PRO A 162 -9.77 -4.49 -16.60
N TRP A 163 -8.57 -4.31 -16.03
CA TRP A 163 -8.25 -3.04 -15.39
C TRP A 163 -8.31 -1.91 -16.43
N GLN A 164 -9.16 -0.92 -16.18
CA GLN A 164 -9.30 0.27 -17.02
C GLN A 164 -8.93 1.49 -16.19
N PRO A 165 -7.65 1.91 -16.18
CA PRO A 165 -7.28 3.18 -15.57
C PRO A 165 -8.08 4.30 -16.25
N MET A 166 -8.61 5.24 -15.48
CA MET A 166 -9.23 6.42 -16.08
C MET A 166 -8.18 7.16 -16.92
N LEU A 167 -8.41 7.31 -18.22
CA LEU A 167 -7.55 8.04 -19.17
C LEU A 167 -7.50 9.56 -18.92
N ARG A 168 -8.05 10.04 -17.80
CA ARG A 168 -8.03 11.45 -17.44
C ARG A 168 -7.03 11.65 -16.31
N PRO A 169 -5.95 12.44 -16.48
CA PRO A 169 -5.14 12.85 -15.35
C PRO A 169 -6.05 13.61 -14.39
N SER A 170 -6.48 12.94 -13.33
CA SER A 170 -7.05 13.60 -12.18
C SER A 170 -5.90 14.34 -11.50
N LEU A 171 -5.69 15.59 -11.94
CA LEU A 171 -4.86 16.58 -11.25
C LEU A 171 -5.57 17.17 -10.04
N VAL A 172 -6.66 16.54 -9.57
CA VAL A 172 -7.32 16.97 -8.35
C VAL A 172 -6.35 16.65 -7.22
N GLN A 173 -5.74 17.70 -6.68
CA GLN A 173 -4.99 17.64 -5.44
C GLN A 173 -5.90 16.99 -4.39
N GLN A 174 -5.51 15.79 -3.96
CA GLN A 174 -6.30 14.99 -3.04
C GLN A 174 -6.04 15.54 -1.64
N ASP A 175 -6.70 16.63 -1.25
CA ASP A 175 -6.67 17.29 0.09
C ASP A 175 -5.47 16.87 0.96
N GLY A 176 -4.30 17.49 0.72
CA GLY A 176 -3.09 17.29 1.51
C GLY A 176 -2.19 16.10 1.15
N LEU A 177 -2.60 15.20 0.25
CA LEU A 177 -1.74 14.13 -0.29
C LEU A 177 -0.94 14.61 -1.50
N PRO A 178 0.28 14.05 -1.73
CA PRO A 178 1.00 14.31 -2.97
C PRO A 178 0.19 13.79 -4.17
N THR A 179 0.24 14.53 -5.28
CA THR A 179 -0.45 14.14 -6.51
C THR A 179 0.05 12.79 -7.00
N ARG A 180 -0.89 11.86 -7.21
CA ARG A 180 -0.59 10.49 -7.62
C ARG A 180 -1.19 10.19 -8.99
N PRO A 181 -0.42 9.69 -9.98
CA PRO A 181 -0.94 9.32 -11.29
C PRO A 181 -2.03 8.23 -11.23
N VAL A 182 -2.94 8.25 -12.20
CA VAL A 182 -3.99 7.23 -12.42
C VAL A 182 -3.71 6.35 -13.64
N VAL A 183 -2.65 6.65 -14.39
CA VAL A 183 -2.27 5.97 -15.64
C VAL A 183 -0.88 5.35 -15.51
N ARG A 184 -0.63 4.38 -16.38
CA ARG A 184 0.71 3.91 -16.74
C ARG A 184 1.36 4.88 -17.74
#